data_AF-K2ANP4-F1
#
_entry.id   AF-K2ANP4-F1
#
_cell.length_a   1.000
_cell.length_b   1.000
_cell.length_c   1.000
_cell.angle_alpha   90.00
_cell.angle_beta   90.00
_cell.angle_gamma   90.00
#
_symmetry.space_group_name_H-M   'P 1'
#
loop_
_entity.id
_entity.type
_entity.pdbx_description
1 polymer ?
#
loop_
_entity_poly.entity_id
_entity_poly.type
_entity_poly.pdbx_seq_one_letter_code
_entity_poly.pdbx_strand_id
1 'polypeptide(L)'
;MTLKIVITIFVLFAISRTYLRLKDGAIDTLQFVFWLFVWALVGVIGFWPGVTQRLANILGIERGIDSIVYFSIVVLFYLIYRAYVKIENLEHDITKIVRDESLNEFKKNE
;
A
#
# COMPACT_ATOMS: atom_id res chain seq x y z
N MET A 1 -8.49 -11.96 -24.03
CA MET A 1 -9.78 -11.91 -23.30
C MET A 1 -9.62 -12.34 -21.84
N THR A 2 -8.80 -13.37 -21.57
CA THR A 2 -8.47 -13.88 -20.22
C THR A 2 -7.85 -12.84 -19.27
N LEU A 3 -6.87 -12.06 -19.73
CA LEU A 3 -6.22 -11.01 -18.92
C LEU A 3 -7.20 -9.96 -18.35
N LYS A 4 -8.19 -9.54 -19.14
CA LYS A 4 -9.17 -8.53 -18.70
C LYS A 4 -10.06 -9.05 -17.57
N ILE A 5 -10.43 -10.33 -17.62
CA ILE A 5 -11.25 -10.98 -16.59
C ILE A 5 -10.46 -11.10 -15.29
N VAL A 6 -9.20 -11.51 -15.35
CA VAL A 6 -8.32 -11.62 -14.17
C VAL A 6 -8.13 -10.25 -13.50
N ILE A 7 -7.87 -9.21 -14.28
CA ILE A 7 -7.71 -7.84 -13.77
C ILE A 7 -9.00 -7.32 -13.14
N THR A 8 -10.16 -7.58 -13.77
CA THR A 8 -11.45 -7.12 -13.25
C THR A 8 -11.79 -7.78 -11.91
N ILE A 9 -11.56 -9.10 -11.81
CA ILE A 9 -11.75 -9.84 -10.56
C ILE A 9 -10.79 -9.34 -9.48
N PHE A 10 -9.54 -9.08 -9.84
CA PHE A 10 -8.53 -8.56 -8.91
C PHE A 10 -8.89 -7.17 -8.38
N VAL A 11 -9.34 -6.27 -9.26
CA VAL A 11 -9.77 -4.91 -8.86
C VAL A 11 -11.02 -4.97 -7.98
N LEU A 12 -12.02 -5.80 -8.31
CA LEU A 12 -13.21 -5.98 -7.47
C LEU A 12 -12.87 -6.56 -6.09
N PHE A 13 -11.98 -7.56 -6.05
CA PHE A 13 -11.49 -8.13 -4.80
C PHE A 13 -10.76 -7.07 -3.96
N ALA A 14 -9.91 -6.28 -4.60
CA ALA A 14 -9.11 -5.25 -3.95
C ALA A 14 -9.95 -4.09 -3.40
N ILE A 15 -10.96 -3.65 -4.17
CA ILE A 15 -11.94 -2.65 -3.72
C ILE A 15 -12.74 -3.19 -2.53
N SER A 16 -13.23 -4.44 -2.62
CA SER A 16 -13.96 -5.10 -1.53
C SER A 16 -13.12 -5.18 -0.26
N ARG A 17 -11.84 -5.55 -0.37
CA ARG A 17 -10.91 -5.63 0.77
C ARG A 17 -10.60 -4.26 1.37
N THR A 18 -10.50 -3.22 0.54
CA THR A 18 -10.28 -1.84 0.99
C THR A 18 -11.52 -1.29 1.70
N TYR A 19 -12.71 -1.63 1.22
CA TYR A 19 -13.99 -1.27 1.85
C TYR A 19 -14.19 -1.98 3.21
N LEU A 20 -13.82 -3.26 3.31
CA LEU A 20 -13.84 -3.99 4.59
C LEU A 20 -12.90 -3.34 5.62
N ARG A 21 -11.69 -2.93 5.21
CA ARG A 21 -10.74 -2.26 6.11
C ARG A 21 -11.15 -0.84 6.52
N LEU A 22 -11.98 -0.14 5.74
CA LEU A 22 -12.61 1.12 6.16
C LEU A 22 -13.66 0.85 7.24
N LYS A 23 -14.49 -0.18 7.06
CA LYS A 23 -15.56 -0.54 8.00
C LYS A 23 -15.01 -0.99 9.36
N ASP A 24 -13.86 -1.63 9.37
CA ASP A 24 -13.17 -2.08 10.60
C ASP A 24 -12.46 -0.94 11.36
N GLY A 25 -12.51 0.32 10.87
CA GLY A 25 -11.88 1.48 11.52
C GLY A 25 -10.35 1.44 11.52
N ALA A 26 -9.74 0.48 10.83
CA ALA A 26 -8.29 0.24 10.80
C ALA A 26 -7.53 1.22 9.89
N ILE A 27 -8.25 2.03 9.10
CA ILE A 27 -7.69 2.94 8.09
C ILE A 27 -8.39 4.30 8.20
N ASP A 28 -7.60 5.37 8.24
CA ASP A 28 -8.11 6.74 8.21
C ASP A 28 -8.76 7.09 6.85
N THR A 29 -9.72 8.01 6.83
CA THR A 29 -10.49 8.38 5.62
C THR A 29 -9.56 8.79 4.47
N LEU A 30 -8.46 9.49 4.78
CA LEU A 30 -7.44 9.88 3.81
C LEU A 30 -6.75 8.66 3.16
N GLN A 31 -6.51 7.64 3.97
CA GLN A 31 -5.79 6.44 3.61
C GLN A 31 -6.69 5.48 2.80
N PHE A 32 -8.01 5.51 3.02
CA PHE A 32 -9.01 4.89 2.14
C PHE A 32 -9.06 5.55 0.75
N VAL A 33 -9.13 6.89 0.69
CA VAL A 33 -9.15 7.63 -0.58
C VAL A 33 -7.87 7.38 -1.39
N PHE A 34 -6.71 7.34 -0.73
CA PHE A 34 -5.44 6.97 -1.35
C PHE A 34 -5.49 5.58 -1.99
N TRP A 35 -5.96 4.57 -1.25
CA TRP A 35 -6.07 3.21 -1.80
C TRP A 35 -7.10 3.11 -2.93
N LEU A 36 -8.22 3.81 -2.82
CA LEU A 36 -9.24 3.85 -3.88
C LEU A 36 -8.68 4.45 -5.18
N PHE A 37 -7.86 5.50 -5.08
CA PHE A 37 -7.15 6.08 -6.21
C PHE A 37 -6.15 5.08 -6.83
N VAL A 38 -5.39 4.36 -6.02
CA VAL A 38 -4.44 3.33 -6.49
C VAL A 38 -5.17 2.22 -7.25
N TRP A 39 -6.29 1.71 -6.71
CA TRP A 39 -7.07 0.66 -7.39
C TRP A 39 -7.71 1.13 -8.69
N ALA A 40 -8.20 2.37 -8.73
CA ALA A 40 -8.71 2.99 -9.95
C ALA A 40 -7.62 3.08 -11.02
N LEU A 41 -6.40 3.48 -10.63
CA LEU A 41 -5.24 3.59 -11.52
C LEU A 41 -4.82 2.23 -12.09
N VAL A 42 -4.85 1.17 -11.28
CA VAL A 42 -4.64 -0.22 -11.72
C VAL A 42 -5.71 -0.66 -12.73
N GLY A 43 -6.98 -0.32 -12.48
CA GLY A 43 -8.07 -0.61 -13.40
C GLY A 43 -7.90 0.08 -14.77
N VAL A 44 -7.54 1.35 -14.77
CA VAL A 44 -7.30 2.14 -16.01
C VAL A 44 -6.14 1.57 -16.82
N ILE A 45 -5.01 1.27 -16.18
CA ILE A 45 -3.83 0.67 -16.84
C ILE A 45 -4.18 -0.71 -17.41
N GLY A 46 -4.94 -1.52 -16.67
CA GLY A 46 -5.31 -2.87 -17.09
C GLY A 46 -6.32 -2.95 -18.23
N PHE A 47 -7.25 -2.00 -18.31
CA PHE A 47 -8.23 -1.94 -19.41
C PHE A 47 -7.67 -1.31 -20.69
N TRP A 48 -6.66 -0.44 -20.59
CA TRP A 48 -6.15 0.33 -21.72
C TRP A 48 -4.62 0.21 -21.88
N PRO A 49 -4.11 -0.85 -22.55
CA PRO A 49 -2.68 -1.02 -22.80
C PRO A 49 -2.06 0.08 -23.68
N GLY A 50 -2.89 0.87 -24.39
CA GLY A 50 -2.46 2.08 -25.10
C GLY A 50 -1.95 3.22 -24.20
N VAL A 51 -2.33 3.24 -22.92
CA VAL A 51 -1.80 4.20 -21.93
C VAL A 51 -0.38 3.82 -21.53
N THR A 52 -0.11 2.52 -21.40
CA THR A 52 1.23 1.96 -21.22
C THR A 52 2.16 2.35 -22.37
N GLN A 53 1.68 2.37 -23.62
CA GLN A 53 2.46 2.80 -24.78
C GLN A 53 2.79 4.31 -24.77
N ARG A 54 1.86 5.15 -24.31
CA ARG A 54 2.10 6.61 -24.20
C ARG A 54 3.03 6.97 -23.04
N LEU A 55 2.90 6.28 -21.90
CA LEU A 55 3.83 6.40 -20.78
C LEU A 55 5.24 5.92 -21.16
N ALA A 56 5.35 4.82 -21.92
CA ALA A 56 6.60 4.31 -22.45
C ALA A 56 7.32 5.32 -23.35
N ASN A 57 6.57 6.03 -24.19
CA ASN A 57 7.12 7.08 -25.07
C ASN A 57 7.60 8.33 -24.30
N ILE A 58 6.96 8.69 -23.19
CA ILE A 58 7.40 9.81 -22.33
C ILE A 58 8.63 9.41 -21.50
N LEU A 59 8.71 8.15 -21.08
CA LEU A 59 9.82 7.60 -20.27
C LEU A 59 11.00 7.07 -21.11
N GLY A 60 10.89 7.02 -22.44
CA GLY A 60 11.99 6.68 -23.35
C GLY A 60 12.34 5.19 -23.42
N ILE A 61 11.40 4.28 -23.12
CA ILE A 61 11.67 2.83 -23.03
C ILE A 61 10.82 2.08 -24.08
N GLU A 62 11.45 1.32 -24.97
CA GLU A 62 10.80 0.62 -26.11
C GLU A 62 9.76 -0.44 -25.70
N ARG A 63 9.76 -0.87 -24.44
CA ARG A 63 8.83 -1.87 -23.88
C ARG A 63 8.07 -1.29 -22.68
N GLY A 64 6.82 -0.91 -22.91
CA GLY A 64 5.98 -0.30 -21.88
C GLY A 64 5.65 -1.21 -20.68
N ILE A 65 5.72 -2.53 -20.85
CA ILE A 65 5.56 -3.49 -19.74
C ILE A 65 6.72 -3.37 -18.76
N ASP A 66 7.97 -3.31 -19.25
CA ASP A 66 9.16 -3.27 -18.40
C ASP A 66 9.20 -1.98 -17.57
N SER A 67 8.75 -0.85 -18.14
CA SER A 67 8.67 0.44 -17.45
C SER A 67 7.72 0.41 -16.24
N ILE A 68 6.56 -0.22 -16.39
CA ILE A 68 5.59 -0.36 -15.30
C ILE A 68 6.17 -1.27 -14.21
N VAL A 69 6.85 -2.35 -14.60
CA VAL A 69 7.49 -3.27 -13.64
C VAL A 69 8.54 -2.51 -12.82
N TYR A 70 9.45 -1.77 -13.44
CA TYR A 70 10.44 -0.96 -12.71
C TYR A 70 9.78 0.08 -11.78
N PHE A 71 8.76 0.79 -12.25
CA PHE A 71 8.04 1.74 -11.41
C PHE A 71 7.38 1.05 -10.21
N SER A 72 6.72 -0.09 -10.44
CA SER A 72 6.11 -0.88 -9.36
C SER A 72 7.12 -1.37 -8.33
N ILE A 73 8.32 -1.77 -8.76
CA ILE A 73 9.40 -2.17 -7.85
C ILE A 73 9.79 -1.00 -6.96
N VAL A 74 9.99 0.20 -7.53
CA VAL A 74 10.33 1.41 -6.76
C VAL A 74 9.24 1.74 -5.74
N VAL A 75 7.97 1.72 -6.17
CA VAL A 75 6.82 1.96 -5.28
C VAL A 75 6.74 0.91 -4.18
N LEU A 76 6.94 -0.37 -4.50
CA LEU A 76 6.94 -1.46 -3.52
C LEU A 76 8.06 -1.29 -2.50
N PHE A 77 9.27 -0.94 -2.94
CA PHE A 77 10.39 -0.66 -2.03
C PHE A 77 10.06 0.48 -1.08
N TYR A 78 9.46 1.57 -1.58
CA TYR A 78 9.04 2.68 -0.73
C TYR A 78 7.97 2.25 0.29
N LEU A 79 6.99 1.43 -0.12
CA LEU A 79 5.96 0.91 0.80
C LEU A 79 6.55 -0.01 1.87
N ILE A 80 7.51 -0.87 1.50
CA ILE A 80 8.25 -1.72 2.45
C ILE A 80 9.02 -0.86 3.44
N TYR A 81 9.76 0.14 2.97
CA TYR A 81 10.47 1.08 3.81
C TYR A 81 9.53 1.79 4.80
N ARG A 82 8.39 2.30 4.32
CA ARG A 82 7.38 2.93 5.18
C ARG A 82 6.82 1.97 6.22
N ALA A 83 6.60 0.70 5.85
CA ALA A 83 6.13 -0.33 6.77
C ALA A 83 7.19 -0.62 7.85
N TYR A 84 8.47 -0.71 7.47
CA TYR A 84 9.59 -0.90 8.38
C TYR A 84 9.67 0.23 9.42
N VAL A 85 9.62 1.48 8.97
CA VAL A 85 9.60 2.65 9.89
C VAL A 85 8.40 2.60 10.84
N LYS A 86 7.23 2.14 10.40
CA LYS A 86 6.06 1.99 11.27
C LYS A 86 6.27 0.90 12.33
N ILE A 87 6.93 -0.20 11.98
CA ILE A 87 7.26 -1.29 12.90
C ILE A 87 8.27 -0.79 13.95
N GLU A 88 9.31 -0.08 13.55
CA GLU A 88 10.32 0.47 14.46
C GLU A 88 9.71 1.44 15.49
N ASN A 89 8.80 2.32 15.04
CA ASN A 89 8.07 3.20 15.96
C ASN A 89 7.19 2.42 16.95
N LEU A 90 6.53 1.36 16.50
CA LEU A 90 5.73 0.49 17.38
C LEU A 90 6.60 -0.22 18.42
N GLU A 91 7.78 -0.73 18.04
CA GLU A 91 8.73 -1.33 18.99
C GLU A 91 9.20 -0.32 20.04
N HIS A 92 9.46 0.92 19.63
CA HIS A 92 9.85 1.99 20.53
C HIS A 92 8.73 2.35 21.53
N ASP A 93 7.49 2.43 21.07
CA ASP A 93 6.34 2.71 21.92
C ASP A 93 6.07 1.58 22.91
N ILE A 94 6.16 0.32 22.47
CA ILE A 94 6.07 -0.86 23.36
C ILE A 94 7.17 -0.80 24.43
N THR A 95 8.40 -0.49 24.03
CA THR A 95 9.54 -0.38 24.97
C THR A 95 9.30 0.69 26.03
N LYS A 96 8.74 1.84 25.65
CA LYS A 96 8.37 2.90 26.61
C LYS A 96 7.29 2.44 27.58
N ILE A 97 6.21 1.84 27.07
CA ILE A 97 5.10 1.36 27.89
C ILE A 97 5.59 0.34 28.93
N VAL A 98 6.38 -0.65 28.51
CA VAL A 98 6.92 -1.67 29.42
C VAL A 98 7.85 -1.06 30.46
N ARG A 99 8.69 -0.08 30.06
CA ARG A 99 9.58 0.62 31.00
C ARG A 99 8.78 1.42 32.03
N ASP A 100 7.80 2.19 31.59
CA ASP A 100 6.98 3.01 32.48
C ASP A 100 6.20 2.14 33.47
N GLU A 101 5.65 1.01 33.01
CA GLU A 101 4.96 0.05 33.88
C GLU A 101 5.92 -0.53 34.93
N SER A 102 7.12 -0.96 34.51
CA SER A 102 8.12 -1.51 35.45
C SER A 102 8.58 -0.51 36.52
N LEU A 103 8.73 0.78 36.15
CA LEU A 103 9.10 1.84 37.09
C LEU A 103 7.94 2.18 38.03
N ASN A 104 6.70 2.14 37.56
CA ASN A 104 5.52 2.35 38.38
C ASN A 104 5.31 1.22 39.38
N GLU A 105 5.50 -0.04 38.97
CA GLU A 105 5.46 -1.19 39.87
C GLU A 105 6.54 -1.13 40.95
N PHE A 106 7.77 -0.73 40.58
CA PHE A 106 8.86 -0.55 41.53
C PHE A 106 8.49 0.48 42.61
N LYS A 107 8.00 1.66 42.22
CA LYS A 107 7.59 2.73 43.15
C LYS A 107 6.40 2.35 44.04
N LYS A 108 5.55 1.41 43.62
CA LYS A 108 4.37 0.98 44.39
C LYS A 108 4.72 -0.04 45.48
N ASN A 109 5.85 -0.75 45.31
CA ASN A 109 6.31 -1.78 46.23
C ASN A 109 7.38 -1.29 47.24
N GLU A 110 7.81 -0.03 47.14
CA GLU A 110 8.54 0.72 48.18
C GLU A 110 7.57 1.51 49.06
#